data_AF-A0A4R3IC00-F1
#
_entry.id   AF-A0A4R3IC00-F1
#
_cell.length_a   1.000
_cell.length_b   1.000
_cell.length_c   1.000
_cell.angle_alpha   90.00
_cell.angle_beta   90.00
_cell.angle_gamma   90.00
#
_symmetry.space_group_name_H-M   'P 1'
#
loop_
_entity.id
_entity.type
_entity.pdbx_description
1 polymer ?
#
loop_
_entity_poly.entity_id
_entity_poly.type
_entity_poly.pdbx_seq_one_letter_code
_entity_poly.pdbx_strand_id
1 'polypeptide(L)'
;MFIQGLSDWEKRRLALVLKERGHTAFMVIKHATAAILSYKRGTPINTVDQQYLDLVDATIEELYGYKRVPKQLYYAPPEAIAHIAGERLK
;
A
#
# COMPACT_ATOMS: atom_id res chain seq x y z
N MET A 1 -1.24 4.06 11.27
CA MET A 1 -1.26 3.23 10.03
C MET A 1 0.00 3.54 9.25
N PHE A 2 0.88 2.56 9.00
CA PHE A 2 2.24 2.76 8.46
C PHE A 2 2.31 2.85 6.92
N ILE A 3 1.24 3.29 6.25
CA ILE A 3 1.32 3.61 4.82
C ILE A 3 2.02 4.96 4.67
N GLN A 4 3.09 4.98 3.88
CA GLN A 4 3.80 6.21 3.55
C GLN A 4 3.23 6.85 2.27
N GLY A 5 3.44 8.16 2.11
CA GLY A 5 2.94 8.91 0.95
C GLY A 5 1.46 9.31 1.03
N LEU A 6 0.75 8.86 2.07
CA LEU A 6 -0.58 9.39 2.42
C LEU A 6 -0.49 10.36 3.60
N SER A 7 -1.25 11.45 3.51
CA SER A 7 -1.57 12.34 4.62
C SER A 7 -2.41 11.64 5.69
N ASP A 8 -2.49 12.22 6.89
CA ASP A 8 -3.28 11.64 7.97
C ASP A 8 -4.78 11.64 7.68
N TRP A 9 -5.27 12.60 6.91
CA TRP A 9 -6.66 12.62 6.46
C TRP A 9 -6.93 11.47 5.47
N GLU A 10 -6.07 11.27 4.48
CA GLU A 10 -6.21 10.16 3.51
C GLU A 10 -6.16 8.79 4.20
N LYS A 11 -5.26 8.64 5.19
CA LYS A 11 -5.18 7.43 6.02
C LYS A 11 -6.46 7.16 6.79
N ARG A 12 -7.08 8.19 7.38
CA ARG A 12 -8.35 8.07 8.10
C ARG A 12 -9.48 7.68 7.16
N ARG A 13 -9.57 8.32 5.98
CA ARG A 13 -10.59 8.01 4.98
C ARG A 13 -10.43 6.60 4.44
N LEU A 14 -9.20 6.15 4.16
CA LEU A 14 -8.92 4.76 3.78
C LEU A 14 -9.40 3.78 4.85
N ALA A 15 -9.11 4.03 6.14
CA ALA A 15 -9.54 3.17 7.23
C ALA A 15 -11.07 3.07 7.35
N LEU A 16 -11.79 4.16 7.09
CA LEU A 16 -13.25 4.17 7.06
C LEU A 16 -13.80 3.33 5.90
N VAL A 17 -13.28 3.53 4.69
CA VAL A 17 -13.73 2.79 3.50
C VAL A 17 -13.44 1.29 3.64
N LEU A 18 -12.28 0.91 4.16
CA LEU A 18 -11.96 -0.49 4.46
C LEU A 18 -12.96 -1.08 5.47
N LYS A 19 -13.31 -0.32 6.51
CA LYS A 19 -14.32 -0.74 7.50
C LYS A 19 -15.70 -0.91 6.88
N GLU A 20 -16.14 0.02 6.04
CA GLU A 20 -17.42 -0.07 5.30
C GLU A 20 -17.48 -1.31 4.41
N ARG A 21 -16.33 -1.75 3.87
CA ARG A 21 -16.17 -2.97 3.07
C ARG A 21 -15.98 -4.25 3.92
N GLY A 22 -16.14 -4.16 5.24
CA GLY A 22 -16.03 -5.33 6.14
C GLY A 22 -14.60 -5.71 6.53
N HIS A 23 -13.61 -4.86 6.28
CA HIS A 23 -12.22 -5.11 6.61
C HIS A 23 -11.72 -4.27 7.79
N THR A 24 -10.92 -4.89 8.65
CA THR A 24 -10.19 -4.16 9.71
C THR A 24 -8.92 -3.56 9.12
N ALA A 25 -8.83 -2.22 9.09
CA ALA A 25 -7.67 -1.51 8.51
C ALA A 25 -6.33 -2.02 9.07
N PHE A 26 -6.22 -2.28 10.38
CA PHE A 26 -5.00 -2.85 10.94
C PHE A 26 -4.59 -4.20 10.30
N MET A 27 -5.53 -5.11 10.10
CA MET A 27 -5.28 -6.44 9.52
C MET A 27 -4.82 -6.33 8.07
N VAL A 28 -5.53 -5.52 7.29
CA VAL A 28 -5.22 -5.24 5.90
C VAL A 28 -3.77 -4.75 5.76
N ILE A 29 -3.39 -3.78 6.59
CA ILE A 29 -2.08 -3.12 6.52
C ILE A 29 -0.96 -4.05 7.02
N LYS A 30 -1.25 -4.87 8.02
CA LYS A 30 -0.32 -5.91 8.52
C LYS A 30 0.04 -6.89 7.40
N HIS A 31 -0.96 -7.43 6.71
CA HIS A 31 -0.77 -8.38 5.61
C HIS A 31 -0.09 -7.74 4.40
N ALA A 32 -0.49 -6.52 4.02
CA ALA A 32 0.18 -5.76 2.97
C ALA A 32 1.68 -5.52 3.31
N THR A 33 1.99 -5.20 4.56
CA THR A 33 3.39 -5.05 5.02
C THR A 33 4.15 -6.37 4.93
N ALA A 34 3.54 -7.48 5.33
CA ALA A 34 4.15 -8.81 5.24
C ALA A 34 4.47 -9.19 3.79
N ALA A 35 3.58 -8.92 2.83
CA ALA A 35 3.84 -9.13 1.41
C ALA A 35 5.07 -8.35 0.91
N ILE A 36 5.16 -7.06 1.28
CA ILE A 36 6.32 -6.22 0.92
C ILE A 36 7.62 -6.75 1.54
N LEU A 37 7.58 -7.20 2.80
CA LEU A 37 8.75 -7.76 3.47
C LEU A 37 9.21 -9.08 2.84
N SER A 38 8.27 -9.98 2.50
CA SER A 38 8.57 -11.23 1.80
C SER A 38 9.20 -10.95 0.43
N TYR A 39 8.63 -10.01 -0.32
CA TYR A 39 9.21 -9.55 -1.59
C TYR A 39 10.66 -9.06 -1.41
N LYS A 40 10.91 -8.17 -0.43
CA LYS A 40 12.26 -7.62 -0.17
C LYS A 40 13.28 -8.69 0.22
N ARG A 41 12.83 -9.76 0.89
CA ARG A 41 13.67 -10.88 1.31
C ARG A 41 13.87 -11.92 0.22
N GLY A 42 13.20 -11.79 -0.93
CA GLY A 42 13.21 -12.80 -1.99
C GLY A 42 12.52 -14.11 -1.58
N THR A 43 11.64 -14.08 -0.57
CA THR A 43 10.89 -15.25 -0.13
C THR A 43 9.52 -15.29 -0.80
N PRO A 44 8.92 -16.49 -0.97
CA PRO A 44 7.54 -16.60 -1.47
C PRO A 44 6.58 -15.75 -0.64
N ILE A 45 5.69 -15.03 -1.33
CA ILE A 45 4.64 -14.23 -0.70
C ILE A 45 3.45 -15.15 -0.40
N ASN A 46 2.93 -15.08 0.82
CA ASN A 46 1.71 -15.81 1.16
C ASN A 46 0.52 -15.25 0.36
N THR A 47 -0.36 -16.11 -0.15
CA THR A 47 -1.53 -15.70 -0.94
C THR A 47 -2.40 -14.67 -0.22
N VAL A 48 -2.62 -14.82 1.08
CA VAL A 48 -3.42 -13.89 1.88
C VAL A 48 -2.73 -12.53 2.00
N ASP A 49 -1.41 -12.52 2.17
CA ASP A 49 -0.62 -11.28 2.22
C ASP A 49 -0.72 -10.51 0.89
N GLN A 50 -0.62 -11.23 -0.23
CA GLN A 50 -0.77 -10.65 -1.57
C GLN A 50 -2.18 -10.10 -1.79
N GLN A 51 -3.22 -10.85 -1.43
CA GLN A 51 -4.61 -10.39 -1.57
C GLN A 51 -4.89 -9.09 -0.81
N TYR A 52 -4.36 -8.96 0.41
CA TYR A 52 -4.50 -7.72 1.17
C TYR A 52 -3.64 -6.58 0.63
N LEU A 53 -2.48 -6.87 0.04
CA LEU A 53 -1.71 -5.86 -0.68
C LEU A 53 -2.49 -5.33 -1.89
N ASP A 54 -3.08 -6.23 -2.68
CA ASP A 54 -3.87 -5.88 -3.86
C ASP A 54 -5.13 -5.08 -3.47
N LEU A 55 -5.79 -5.46 -2.37
CA LEU A 55 -6.94 -4.73 -1.83
C LEU A 55 -6.57 -3.28 -1.47
N VAL A 56 -5.42 -3.07 -0.80
CA VAL A 56 -4.95 -1.72 -0.46
C VAL A 56 -4.61 -0.95 -1.71
N ASP A 57 -3.89 -1.56 -2.65
CA ASP A 57 -3.50 -0.96 -3.92
C ASP A 57 -4.74 -0.47 -4.68
N ALA A 58 -5.73 -1.33 -4.87
CA ALA A 58 -6.98 -0.99 -5.56
C ALA A 58 -7.78 0.09 -4.81
N THR A 59 -7.88 0.01 -3.48
CA THR A 59 -8.65 1.00 -2.70
C THR A 59 -8.00 2.38 -2.73
N ILE A 60 -6.66 2.45 -2.70
CA ILE A 60 -5.93 3.73 -2.78
C ILE A 60 -6.00 4.32 -4.19
N GLU A 61 -5.89 3.48 -5.22
CA GLU A 61 -6.06 3.92 -6.62
C GLU A 61 -7.47 4.45 -6.85
N GLU A 62 -8.50 3.77 -6.33
CA GLU A 62 -9.89 4.21 -6.41
C GLU A 62 -10.12 5.55 -5.69
N LEU A 63 -9.58 5.74 -4.49
CA LEU A 63 -9.84 6.93 -3.67
C LEU A 63 -9.06 8.17 -4.14
N TYR A 64 -7.82 7.97 -4.59
CA TYR A 64 -6.86 9.08 -4.78
C TYR A 64 -6.15 9.03 -6.13
N GLY A 65 -6.32 7.98 -6.94
CA GLY A 65 -5.56 7.77 -8.18
C GLY A 65 -4.08 7.46 -7.97
N TYR A 66 -3.65 7.27 -6.72
CA TYR A 66 -2.25 7.01 -6.41
C TYR A 66 -1.89 5.57 -6.72
N LYS A 67 -0.61 5.35 -7.07
CA LYS A 67 -0.06 4.02 -7.27
C LYS A 67 1.06 3.74 -6.28
N ARG A 68 1.28 2.46 -6.02
CA ARG A 68 2.33 2.02 -5.10
C ARG A 68 3.69 2.13 -5.77
N VAL A 69 4.66 2.68 -5.03
CA VAL A 69 6.07 2.61 -5.41
C VAL A 69 6.52 1.14 -5.34
N PRO A 70 7.19 0.61 -6.39
CA PRO A 70 7.60 -0.79 -6.41
C PRO A 70 8.36 -1.20 -5.14
N LYS A 71 8.05 -2.38 -4.63
CA LYS A 71 8.72 -2.99 -3.47
C LYS A 71 8.57 -2.21 -2.15
N GLN A 72 7.63 -1.28 -2.06
CA GLN A 72 7.42 -0.45 -0.87
C GLN A 72 5.94 -0.31 -0.56
N LEU A 73 5.60 -0.01 0.70
CA LEU A 73 4.24 0.40 1.09
C LEU A 73 4.17 1.93 1.12
N TYR A 74 4.51 2.54 -0.01
CA TYR A 74 4.51 3.97 -0.26
C TYR A 74 3.64 4.25 -1.48
N TYR A 75 2.74 5.23 -1.41
CA TYR A 75 1.84 5.58 -2.50
C TYR A 75 2.04 7.03 -2.91
N ALA A 76 1.98 7.29 -4.21
CA ALA A 76 2.12 8.64 -4.76
C ALA A 76 1.28 8.78 -6.03
N PRO A 77 1.02 10.01 -6.49
CA PRO A 77 0.55 10.24 -7.84
C PRO A 77 1.46 9.54 -8.87
N PRO A 78 0.92 8.95 -9.95
CA PRO A 78 1.71 8.21 -10.94
C PRO A 78 2.92 8.98 -11.49
N GLU A 79 2.78 10.28 -11.69
CA GLU A 79 3.83 11.20 -12.15
C GLU A 79 5.01 11.33 -11.16
N ALA A 80 4.74 11.18 -9.85
CA ALA A 80 5.76 11.26 -8.81
C ALA A 80 6.53 9.94 -8.62
N ILE A 81 5.97 8.81 -9.06
CA ILE A 81 6.57 7.48 -8.83
C ILE A 81 7.89 7.33 -9.57
N ALA A 82 7.97 7.81 -10.82
CA ALA A 82 9.20 7.72 -11.60
C ALA A 82 10.36 8.47 -10.93
N HIS A 83 10.06 9.63 -10.33
CA HIS A 83 11.03 10.42 -9.58
C HIS A 83 11.47 9.71 -8.30
N ILE A 84 10.51 9.23 -7.49
CA ILE A 84 10.79 8.58 -6.20
C ILE A 84 11.52 7.24 -6.38
N ALA A 85 11.19 6.48 -7.43
CA ALA A 85 11.87 5.23 -7.75
C ALA A 85 13.30 5.47 -8.26
N GLY A 86 13.53 6.54 -9.03
CA GLY A 86 14.85 6.91 -9.55
C GLY A 86 15.79 7.52 -8.51
N GLU A 87 15.28 8.31 -7.57
CA GLU A 87 16.08 8.94 -6.51
C GLU A 87 16.61 7.96 -5.47
N ARG A 88 15.93 6.83 -5.25
CA ARG A 88 16.39 5.77 -4.32
C ARG A 88 17.41 4.80 -4.90
N LEU A 89 17.73 4.91 -6.19
CA LEU A 89 18.74 4.10 -6.88
C LEU A 89 20.08 4.83 -7.04
N LYS A 90 20.19 6.08 -6.56
CA LYS A 90 21.43 6.84 -6.43
C LYS A 90 21.92 6.79 -4.98
#